data_AF-A0A3D1A8B1-F1
#
_entry.id   AF-A0A3D1A8B1-F1
#
_cell.length_a   1.000
_cell.length_b   1.000
_cell.length_c   1.000
_cell.angle_alpha   90.00
_cell.angle_beta   90.00
_cell.angle_gamma   90.00
#
_symmetry.space_group_name_H-M   'P 1'
#
loop_
_entity.id
_entity.type
_entity.pdbx_description
1 polymer ?
#
loop_
_entity_poly.entity_id
_entity_poly.type
_entity_poly.pdbx_seq_one_letter_code
_entity_poly.pdbx_strand_id
1 'polypeptide(L)'
;MKALVTGGGGFLGGAIIRLLLAKGASVRSFSRGSYPELERQGVECLRGSLADKEAAAAACRGCDIVFHAAAKVGMWGRYEDFYRANVEGTANLLAGAAAAGLNRFVFTGSPSVVFNGAEVEGWNESAPYPASFDSHYSATKALAEQLVLKANAPGFATVSLRPHLIWGPGQNHIVSTIAETGKAGTLRRIGRANKLIDSTYIDDAAAAHWCAAERLAPGAPCAGKVYFISQGDPRPNWDIINMILAASGSEPVTKTLSYPTAYAVALALEASWFLAGFTDVPPLNRFVLKQLTTAHWFDISAARRDLGYAPSVTIEQGMEKLKDWFRSGGK
;
A
#
# COMPACT_ATOMS: atom_id res chain seq x y z
N MET A 1 9.56 19.72 12.83
CA MET A 1 8.95 19.42 11.51
C MET A 1 7.45 19.27 11.68
N LYS A 2 6.64 19.91 10.83
CA LYS A 2 5.20 19.70 10.71
C LYS A 2 4.89 18.93 9.43
N ALA A 3 4.34 17.72 9.56
CA ALA A 3 4.07 16.83 8.44
C ALA A 3 2.57 16.75 8.12
N LEU A 4 2.21 16.91 6.85
CA LEU A 4 0.89 16.57 6.35
C LEU A 4 0.86 15.09 5.95
N VAL A 5 -0.01 14.29 6.55
CA VAL A 5 -0.27 12.90 6.15
C VAL A 5 -1.68 12.79 5.59
N THR A 6 -1.81 12.42 4.32
CA THR A 6 -3.14 12.15 3.75
C THR A 6 -3.51 10.69 3.93
N GLY A 7 -4.78 10.41 4.22
CA GLY A 7 -5.22 9.04 4.49
C GLY A 7 -4.75 8.53 5.85
N GLY A 8 -4.55 9.45 6.81
CA GLY A 8 -4.05 9.14 8.15
C GLY A 8 -4.92 8.17 8.94
N GLY A 9 -6.21 8.07 8.62
CA GLY A 9 -7.10 7.08 9.22
C GLY A 9 -7.09 5.70 8.54
N GLY A 10 -6.24 5.51 7.52
CA GLY A 10 -5.99 4.21 6.89
C GLY A 10 -4.86 3.44 7.57
N PHE A 11 -4.65 2.19 7.15
CA PHE A 11 -3.67 1.28 7.73
C PHE A 11 -2.23 1.84 7.72
N LEU A 12 -1.70 2.14 6.52
CA LEU A 12 -0.37 2.72 6.35
C LEU A 12 -0.28 4.17 6.86
N GLY A 13 -1.27 5.00 6.55
CA GLY A 13 -1.29 6.39 7.00
C GLY A 13 -1.22 6.51 8.52
N GLY A 14 -1.98 5.69 9.24
CA GLY A 14 -1.95 5.65 10.70
C GLY A 14 -0.60 5.20 11.25
N ALA A 15 0.06 4.23 10.60
CA ALA A 15 1.40 3.81 10.98
C ALA A 15 2.46 4.91 10.76
N ILE A 16 2.38 5.64 9.64
CA ILE A 16 3.22 6.82 9.38
C ILE A 16 3.00 7.88 10.46
N ILE A 17 1.75 8.20 10.80
CA ILE A 17 1.43 9.17 11.87
C ILE A 17 2.02 8.75 13.21
N ARG A 18 1.82 7.49 13.63
CA ARG A 18 2.38 6.97 14.90
C ARG A 18 3.90 7.12 14.94
N LEU A 19 4.59 6.77 13.84
CA LEU A 19 6.03 6.90 13.75
C LEU A 19 6.47 8.38 13.81
N LEU A 20 5.80 9.27 13.07
CA LEU A 20 6.12 10.71 13.08
C LEU A 20 5.95 11.33 14.47
N LEU A 21 4.87 11.00 15.19
CA LEU A 21 4.66 11.44 16.57
C LEU A 21 5.76 10.93 17.50
N ALA A 22 6.15 9.66 17.38
CA ALA A 22 7.25 9.08 18.15
C ALA A 22 8.61 9.74 17.85
N LYS A 23 8.77 10.36 16.68
CA LYS A 23 9.94 11.17 16.30
C LYS A 23 9.82 12.65 16.72
N GLY A 24 8.75 13.03 17.42
CA GLY A 24 8.53 14.40 17.88
C GLY A 24 8.06 15.37 16.79
N ALA A 25 7.57 14.87 15.64
CA ALA A 25 6.99 15.72 14.61
C ALA A 25 5.57 16.16 14.99
N SER A 26 5.20 17.38 14.63
CA SER A 26 3.80 17.81 14.63
C SER A 26 3.11 17.24 13.40
N VAL A 27 1.93 16.64 13.57
CA VAL A 27 1.27 15.94 12.46
C VAL A 27 -0.08 16.57 12.18
N ARG A 28 -0.35 16.79 10.90
CA ARG A 28 -1.68 17.10 10.36
C ARG A 28 -2.16 15.92 9.53
N SER A 29 -3.35 15.43 9.78
CA SER A 29 -4.02 14.40 8.97
C SER A 29 -5.05 15.05 8.05
N PHE A 30 -5.05 14.70 6.76
CA PHE A 30 -6.12 15.09 5.83
C PHE A 30 -6.83 13.86 5.28
N SER A 31 -8.11 13.70 5.60
CA SER A 31 -8.89 12.52 5.26
C SER A 31 -10.38 12.85 5.06
N ARG A 32 -11.14 11.93 4.44
CA ARG A 32 -12.59 12.11 4.21
C ARG A 32 -13.44 11.89 5.47
N GLY A 33 -12.99 10.97 6.33
CA GLY A 33 -13.64 10.61 7.59
C GLY A 33 -13.21 11.50 8.76
N SER A 34 -13.84 11.26 9.92
CA SER A 34 -13.39 11.77 11.21
C SER A 34 -12.69 10.64 11.97
N TYR A 35 -11.61 10.98 12.68
CA TYR A 35 -10.74 10.03 13.38
C TYR A 35 -10.41 10.58 14.79
N PRO A 36 -11.37 10.56 15.73
CA PRO A 36 -11.20 11.14 17.07
C PRO A 36 -10.02 10.56 17.86
N GLU A 37 -9.63 9.32 17.55
CA GLU A 37 -8.44 8.68 18.12
C GLU A 37 -7.14 9.37 17.72
N LEU A 38 -7.04 9.92 16.51
CA LEU A 38 -5.87 10.70 16.08
C LEU A 38 -5.86 12.07 16.77
N GLU A 39 -7.03 12.71 16.92
CA GLU A 39 -7.15 13.98 17.64
C GLU A 39 -6.71 13.83 19.10
N ARG A 40 -7.12 12.75 19.77
CA ARG A 40 -6.67 12.41 21.14
C ARG A 40 -5.16 12.19 21.24
N GLN A 41 -4.49 11.85 20.14
CA GLN A 41 -3.03 11.72 20.06
C GLN A 41 -2.34 13.07 19.74
N GLY A 42 -3.09 14.17 19.67
CA GLY A 42 -2.56 15.50 19.36
C GLY A 42 -2.37 15.77 17.86
N VAL A 43 -2.98 14.97 16.98
CA VAL A 43 -2.94 15.18 15.53
C VAL A 43 -3.97 16.23 15.12
N GLU A 44 -3.54 17.22 14.34
CA GLU A 44 -4.46 18.19 13.71
C GLU A 44 -5.23 17.48 12.58
N CYS A 45 -6.51 17.17 12.79
CA CYS A 45 -7.31 16.46 11.80
C CYS A 45 -8.14 17.43 10.95
N LEU A 46 -7.86 17.46 9.65
CA LEU A 46 -8.65 18.18 8.66
C LEU A 46 -9.50 17.20 7.86
N ARG A 47 -10.79 17.46 7.81
CA ARG A 47 -11.74 16.67 7.02
C ARG A 47 -11.96 17.32 5.66
N GLY A 48 -11.79 16.55 4.60
CA GLY A 48 -12.08 17.00 3.24
C GLY A 48 -11.78 15.95 2.18
N SER A 49 -12.05 16.31 0.93
CA SER A 49 -11.74 15.48 -0.23
C SER A 49 -10.46 15.97 -0.89
N LEU A 50 -9.63 15.05 -1.37
CA LEU A 50 -8.49 15.39 -2.21
C LEU A 50 -8.91 15.92 -3.58
N ALA A 51 -10.11 15.57 -4.05
CA ALA A 51 -10.67 16.10 -5.28
C ALA A 51 -11.16 17.57 -5.14
N ASP A 52 -11.21 18.10 -3.91
CA ASP A 52 -11.46 19.51 -3.64
C ASP A 52 -10.10 20.23 -3.58
N LYS A 53 -9.86 21.09 -4.58
CA LYS A 53 -8.58 21.76 -4.79
C LYS A 53 -8.26 22.73 -3.66
N GLU A 54 -9.25 23.50 -3.23
CA GLU A 54 -9.14 24.49 -2.17
C GLU A 54 -8.87 23.81 -0.82
N ALA A 55 -9.56 22.70 -0.54
CA ALA A 55 -9.33 21.89 0.66
C ALA A 55 -7.93 21.26 0.67
N ALA A 56 -7.48 20.70 -0.46
CA ALA A 56 -6.14 20.12 -0.59
C ALA A 56 -5.03 21.18 -0.39
N ALA A 57 -5.21 22.38 -0.98
CA ALA A 57 -4.30 23.50 -0.77
C ALA A 57 -4.31 23.98 0.69
N ALA A 58 -5.49 24.06 1.30
CA ALA A 58 -5.64 24.42 2.71
C ALA A 58 -4.92 23.45 3.64
N ALA A 59 -4.98 22.15 3.36
CA ALA A 59 -4.29 21.14 4.13
C ALA A 59 -2.77 21.29 4.12
N CYS A 60 -2.19 21.80 3.02
CA CYS A 60 -0.75 21.99 2.88
C CYS A 60 -0.19 23.19 3.70
N ARG A 61 -1.01 24.22 3.96
CA ARG A 61 -0.52 25.48 4.56
C ARG A 61 0.19 25.30 5.90
N GLY A 62 1.41 25.80 6.01
CA GLY A 62 2.21 25.75 7.24
C GLY A 62 2.77 24.37 7.60
N CYS A 63 2.75 23.41 6.67
CA CYS A 63 3.48 22.14 6.80
C CYS A 63 4.84 22.23 6.09
N ASP A 64 5.77 21.36 6.46
CA ASP A 64 7.13 21.30 5.88
C ASP A 64 7.25 20.20 4.81
N ILE A 65 6.38 19.19 4.87
CA ILE A 65 6.45 17.99 4.03
C ILE A 65 5.07 17.33 3.90
N VAL A 66 4.82 16.70 2.75
CA VAL A 66 3.63 15.87 2.52
C VAL A 66 4.02 14.39 2.46
N PHE A 67 3.26 13.55 3.17
CA PHE A 67 3.19 12.10 3.01
C PHE A 67 1.84 11.73 2.40
N HIS A 68 1.83 11.47 1.10
CA HIS A 68 0.61 11.16 0.36
C HIS A 68 0.33 9.65 0.30
N ALA A 69 -0.33 9.14 1.36
CA ALA A 69 -0.74 7.73 1.48
C ALA A 69 -2.23 7.47 1.17
N ALA A 70 -3.01 8.50 0.86
CA ALA A 70 -4.42 8.35 0.50
C ALA A 70 -4.57 7.84 -0.94
N ALA A 71 -5.39 6.81 -1.12
CA ALA A 71 -5.83 6.35 -2.43
C ALA A 71 -7.20 5.66 -2.32
N LYS A 72 -7.98 5.68 -3.40
CA LYS A 72 -9.03 4.67 -3.60
C LYS A 72 -8.34 3.39 -4.07
N VAL A 73 -8.40 2.37 -3.22
CA VAL A 73 -7.90 1.02 -3.48
C VAL A 73 -9.05 0.09 -3.87
N GLY A 74 -8.74 -1.05 -4.46
CA GLY A 74 -9.71 -2.07 -4.85
C GLY A 74 -9.76 -2.33 -6.34
N MET A 75 -10.58 -3.31 -6.73
CA MET A 75 -10.67 -3.81 -8.11
C MET A 75 -12.02 -3.56 -8.76
N TRP A 76 -12.97 -2.98 -8.02
CA TRP A 76 -14.33 -2.79 -8.46
C TRP A 76 -14.76 -1.33 -8.26
N GLY A 77 -15.67 -0.88 -9.12
CA GLY A 77 -16.17 0.49 -9.14
C GLY A 77 -15.78 1.23 -10.42
N ARG A 78 -16.36 2.43 -10.57
CA ARG A 78 -16.22 3.25 -11.76
C ARG A 78 -14.81 3.82 -11.88
N TYR A 79 -14.25 3.83 -13.09
CA TYR A 79 -12.95 4.42 -13.38
C TYR A 79 -12.84 5.86 -12.88
N GLU A 80 -13.90 6.67 -13.07
CA GLU A 80 -13.94 8.07 -12.62
C GLU A 80 -13.66 8.21 -11.12
N ASP A 81 -14.15 7.30 -10.27
CA ASP A 81 -13.89 7.37 -8.83
C ASP A 81 -12.42 7.16 -8.50
N PHE A 82 -11.75 6.24 -9.21
CA PHE A 82 -10.32 6.01 -9.06
C PHE A 82 -9.52 7.20 -9.59
N TYR A 83 -9.92 7.73 -10.75
CA TYR A 83 -9.24 8.88 -11.36
C TYR A 83 -9.33 10.12 -10.48
N ARG A 84 -10.52 10.46 -9.99
CA ARG A 84 -10.75 11.60 -9.08
C ARG A 84 -9.96 11.47 -7.78
N ALA A 85 -9.97 10.28 -7.17
CA ALA A 85 -9.30 10.07 -5.89
C ALA A 85 -7.77 10.01 -6.02
N ASN A 86 -7.26 9.27 -7.02
CA ASN A 86 -5.85 8.95 -7.13
C ASN A 86 -5.10 9.95 -8.01
N VAL A 87 -5.67 10.38 -9.14
CA VAL A 87 -4.97 11.25 -10.12
C VAL A 87 -5.23 12.72 -9.80
N GLU A 88 -6.49 13.15 -9.82
CA GLU A 88 -6.84 14.55 -9.52
C GLU A 88 -6.46 14.91 -8.08
N GLY A 89 -6.72 14.01 -7.14
CA GLY A 89 -6.30 14.19 -5.74
C GLY A 89 -4.80 14.40 -5.55
N THR A 90 -3.98 13.63 -6.28
CA THR A 90 -2.51 13.81 -6.27
C THR A 90 -2.12 15.14 -6.91
N ALA A 91 -2.71 15.49 -8.05
CA ALA A 91 -2.43 16.75 -8.74
C ALA A 91 -2.76 17.97 -7.86
N ASN A 92 -3.91 17.95 -7.18
CA ASN A 92 -4.33 19.00 -6.27
C ASN A 92 -3.37 19.15 -5.09
N LEU A 93 -2.91 18.05 -4.50
CA LEU A 93 -1.91 18.09 -3.43
C LEU A 93 -0.55 18.60 -3.90
N LEU A 94 -0.07 18.19 -5.07
CA LEU A 94 1.19 18.68 -5.62
C LEU A 94 1.13 20.20 -5.84
N ALA A 95 0.04 20.68 -6.45
CA ALA A 95 -0.19 22.12 -6.64
C ALA A 95 -0.32 22.87 -5.31
N GLY A 96 -1.06 22.32 -4.35
CA GLY A 96 -1.23 22.89 -3.01
C GLY A 96 0.06 22.96 -2.21
N ALA A 97 0.90 21.90 -2.28
CA ALA A 97 2.20 21.85 -1.63
C ALA A 97 3.14 22.91 -2.21
N ALA A 98 3.24 22.99 -3.55
CA ALA A 98 4.06 24.00 -4.21
C ALA A 98 3.58 25.44 -3.88
N ALA A 99 2.27 25.70 -3.91
CA ALA A 99 1.72 27.01 -3.59
C ALA A 99 1.92 27.41 -2.11
N ALA A 100 1.96 26.44 -1.20
CA ALA A 100 2.25 26.67 0.21
C ALA A 100 3.76 26.75 0.52
N GLY A 101 4.63 26.66 -0.49
CA GLY A 101 6.08 26.76 -0.34
C GLY A 101 6.76 25.50 0.22
N LEU A 102 6.08 24.35 0.21
CA LEU A 102 6.71 23.09 0.59
C LEU A 102 7.72 22.69 -0.46
N ASN A 103 8.84 22.10 -0.02
CA ASN A 103 9.92 21.67 -0.89
C ASN A 103 10.08 20.14 -0.94
N ARG A 104 9.24 19.37 -0.23
CA ARG A 104 9.35 17.90 -0.11
C ARG A 104 7.99 17.19 -0.17
N PHE A 105 7.92 16.13 -0.98
CA PHE A 105 6.72 15.33 -1.19
C PHE A 105 7.05 13.83 -1.29
N VAL A 106 6.57 13.03 -0.34
CA VAL A 106 6.70 11.57 -0.33
C VAL A 106 5.37 10.95 -0.76
N PHE A 107 5.36 10.25 -1.89
CA PHE A 107 4.19 9.58 -2.43
C PHE A 107 4.23 8.09 -2.12
N THR A 108 3.12 7.55 -1.62
CA THR A 108 2.92 6.10 -1.54
C THR A 108 2.38 5.60 -2.87
N GLY A 109 3.26 5.12 -3.74
CA GLY A 109 2.94 4.38 -4.96
C GLY A 109 2.55 2.92 -4.71
N SER A 110 2.70 2.07 -5.73
CA SER A 110 2.41 0.64 -5.65
C SER A 110 3.21 -0.12 -6.69
N PRO A 111 3.70 -1.34 -6.40
CA PRO A 111 4.34 -2.18 -7.42
C PRO A 111 3.42 -2.52 -8.60
N SER A 112 2.10 -2.46 -8.39
CA SER A 112 1.11 -2.73 -9.44
C SER A 112 1.16 -1.74 -10.62
N VAL A 113 1.86 -0.60 -10.49
CA VAL A 113 2.03 0.39 -11.57
C VAL A 113 2.95 -0.10 -12.69
N VAL A 114 3.78 -1.12 -12.45
CA VAL A 114 4.62 -1.75 -13.48
C VAL A 114 4.17 -3.17 -13.84
N PHE A 115 3.20 -3.72 -13.11
CA PHE A 115 2.75 -5.08 -13.31
C PHE A 115 2.01 -5.21 -14.65
N ASN A 116 2.53 -6.05 -15.53
CA ASN A 116 1.99 -6.32 -16.86
C ASN A 116 1.34 -7.71 -16.98
N GLY A 117 1.20 -8.42 -15.86
CA GLY A 117 0.63 -9.74 -15.82
C GLY A 117 1.60 -10.91 -15.96
N ALA A 118 2.89 -10.64 -16.14
CA ALA A 118 3.95 -11.65 -16.11
C ALA A 118 4.44 -11.91 -14.67
N GLU A 119 5.21 -13.00 -14.49
CA GLU A 119 5.92 -13.23 -13.24
C GLU A 119 6.96 -12.13 -13.01
N VAL A 120 7.02 -11.62 -11.78
CA VAL A 120 7.96 -10.59 -11.36
C VAL A 120 8.97 -11.22 -10.41
N GLU A 121 10.18 -11.42 -10.92
CA GLU A 121 11.28 -12.00 -10.17
C GLU A 121 12.46 -11.03 -10.16
N GLY A 122 12.66 -10.35 -9.03
CA GLY A 122 13.79 -9.45 -8.82
C GLY A 122 13.73 -8.17 -9.65
N TRP A 123 12.52 -7.70 -10.00
CA TRP A 123 12.39 -6.44 -10.73
C TRP A 123 12.86 -5.27 -9.87
N ASN A 124 13.46 -4.28 -10.53
CA ASN A 124 13.93 -3.05 -9.90
C ASN A 124 13.28 -1.82 -10.55
N GLU A 125 13.70 -0.63 -10.16
CA GLU A 125 13.16 0.67 -10.58
C GLU A 125 13.20 0.92 -12.10
N SER A 126 13.97 0.15 -12.88
CA SER A 126 13.99 0.25 -14.35
C SER A 126 12.79 -0.42 -15.03
N ALA A 127 11.94 -1.12 -14.27
CA ALA A 127 10.73 -1.75 -14.82
C ALA A 127 9.81 -0.68 -15.47
N PRO A 128 9.43 -0.85 -16.75
CA PRO A 128 8.63 0.15 -17.45
C PRO A 128 7.17 0.11 -16.99
N TYR A 129 6.46 1.24 -17.17
CA TYR A 129 5.00 1.22 -17.13
C TYR A 129 4.46 0.36 -18.28
N PRO A 130 3.48 -0.52 -18.05
CA PRO A 130 2.92 -1.36 -19.10
C PRO A 130 2.05 -0.55 -20.06
N ALA A 131 1.84 -1.07 -21.27
CA ALA A 131 0.94 -0.47 -22.26
C ALA A 131 -0.54 -0.55 -21.84
N SER A 132 -0.90 -1.54 -21.03
CA SER A 132 -2.25 -1.77 -20.50
C SER A 132 -2.19 -2.25 -19.06
N PHE A 133 -3.21 -1.92 -18.28
CA PHE A 133 -3.29 -2.27 -16.86
C PHE A 133 -4.44 -3.25 -16.60
N ASP A 134 -4.20 -4.22 -15.70
CA ASP A 134 -5.20 -5.20 -15.27
C ASP A 134 -6.29 -4.60 -14.35
N SER A 135 -6.11 -3.38 -13.85
CA SER A 135 -7.10 -2.72 -12.98
C SER A 135 -7.09 -1.19 -13.10
N HIS A 136 -8.23 -0.56 -12.83
CA HIS A 136 -8.36 0.90 -12.73
C HIS A 136 -7.46 1.47 -11.62
N TYR A 137 -7.28 0.74 -10.52
CA TYR A 137 -6.36 1.12 -9.45
C TYR A 137 -4.92 1.23 -9.97
N SER A 138 -4.42 0.18 -10.62
CA SER A 138 -3.05 0.16 -11.16
C SER A 138 -2.82 1.28 -12.18
N ALA A 139 -3.77 1.47 -13.10
CA ALA A 139 -3.71 2.55 -14.09
C ALA A 139 -3.66 3.94 -13.45
N THR A 140 -4.56 4.22 -12.51
CA THR A 140 -4.63 5.54 -11.87
C THR A 140 -3.48 5.81 -10.90
N LYS A 141 -2.95 4.77 -10.23
CA LYS A 141 -1.71 4.89 -9.44
C LYS A 141 -0.48 5.15 -10.32
N ALA A 142 -0.41 4.56 -11.51
CA ALA A 142 0.67 4.83 -12.46
C ALA A 142 0.63 6.28 -12.95
N LEU A 143 -0.56 6.78 -13.32
CA LEU A 143 -0.75 8.18 -13.71
C LEU A 143 -0.37 9.14 -12.57
N ALA A 144 -0.82 8.86 -11.35
CA ALA A 144 -0.47 9.67 -10.18
C ALA A 144 1.05 9.67 -9.90
N GLU A 145 1.72 8.51 -10.00
CA GLU A 145 3.17 8.42 -9.84
C GLU A 145 3.90 9.24 -10.90
N GLN A 146 3.49 9.17 -12.17
CA GLN A 146 4.07 9.98 -13.23
C GLN A 146 3.93 11.49 -12.98
N LEU A 147 2.78 11.93 -12.45
CA LEU A 147 2.58 13.33 -12.04
C LEU A 147 3.56 13.73 -10.92
N VAL A 148 3.76 12.88 -9.92
CA VAL A 148 4.68 13.12 -8.81
C VAL A 148 6.12 13.23 -9.31
N LEU A 149 6.57 12.31 -10.16
CA LEU A 149 7.93 12.34 -10.72
C LEU A 149 8.15 13.57 -11.60
N LYS A 150 7.16 13.94 -12.42
CA LYS A 150 7.20 15.14 -13.27
C LYS A 150 7.24 16.43 -12.46
N ALA A 151 6.66 16.45 -11.26
CA ALA A 151 6.66 17.63 -10.39
C ALA A 151 8.01 17.89 -9.71
N ASN A 152 8.97 16.95 -9.77
CA ASN A 152 10.30 17.14 -9.20
C ASN A 152 11.06 18.28 -9.91
N ALA A 153 11.51 19.27 -9.16
CA ALA A 153 12.16 20.48 -9.66
C ALA A 153 13.23 20.99 -8.67
N PRO A 154 14.12 21.93 -9.06
CA PRO A 154 15.20 22.45 -8.19
C PRO A 154 14.75 23.04 -6.85
N GLY A 155 13.48 23.43 -6.69
CA GLY A 155 12.91 23.92 -5.43
C GLY A 155 11.88 22.98 -4.79
N PHE A 156 11.56 21.84 -5.42
CA PHE A 156 10.52 20.93 -4.97
C PHE A 156 10.91 19.47 -5.27
N ALA A 157 11.30 18.75 -4.23
CA ALA A 157 11.75 17.37 -4.33
C ALA A 157 10.58 16.41 -4.10
N THR A 158 10.45 15.43 -4.99
CA THR A 158 9.45 14.38 -4.85
C THR A 158 10.10 13.00 -4.84
N VAL A 159 9.44 12.01 -4.22
CA VAL A 159 9.86 10.60 -4.27
C VAL A 159 8.64 9.70 -4.21
N SER A 160 8.66 8.59 -4.95
CA SER A 160 7.60 7.56 -4.89
C SER A 160 8.12 6.28 -4.24
N LEU A 161 7.38 5.74 -3.30
CA LEU A 161 7.65 4.45 -2.67
C LEU A 161 6.60 3.44 -3.11
N ARG A 162 7.02 2.26 -3.56
CA ARG A 162 6.17 1.16 -4.01
C ARG A 162 6.20 0.02 -2.97
N PRO A 163 5.56 0.19 -1.80
CA PRO A 163 5.48 -0.89 -0.81
C PRO A 163 4.64 -2.05 -1.33
N HIS A 164 5.13 -3.26 -1.11
CA HIS A 164 4.48 -4.48 -1.59
C HIS A 164 3.80 -5.24 -0.45
N LEU A 165 2.53 -5.63 -0.65
CA LEU A 165 1.72 -6.45 0.27
C LEU A 165 1.93 -6.10 1.75
N ILE A 166 1.47 -4.91 2.15
CA ILE A 166 1.66 -4.46 3.54
C ILE A 166 0.75 -5.26 4.48
N TRP A 167 1.35 -5.84 5.52
CA TRP A 167 0.66 -6.66 6.52
C TRP A 167 1.13 -6.31 7.95
N GLY A 168 0.32 -6.71 8.93
CA GLY A 168 0.59 -6.50 10.35
C GLY A 168 -0.69 -6.27 11.16
N PRO A 169 -0.56 -6.01 12.48
CA PRO A 169 -1.68 -5.71 13.37
C PRO A 169 -2.60 -4.60 12.85
N GLY A 170 -3.92 -4.86 12.75
CA GLY A 170 -4.92 -3.87 12.29
C GLY A 170 -5.09 -3.78 10.78
N GLN A 171 -4.61 -4.77 10.02
CA GLN A 171 -4.81 -4.85 8.58
C GLN A 171 -6.14 -5.53 8.25
N ASN A 172 -7.06 -4.76 7.67
CA ASN A 172 -8.47 -5.18 7.53
C ASN A 172 -8.82 -5.80 6.16
N HIS A 173 -7.83 -6.24 5.37
CA HIS A 173 -8.06 -6.81 4.04
C HIS A 173 -7.41 -8.19 3.89
N ILE A 174 -6.10 -8.26 3.69
CA ILE A 174 -5.38 -9.52 3.45
C ILE A 174 -5.36 -10.37 4.72
N VAL A 175 -4.99 -9.78 5.85
CA VAL A 175 -4.83 -10.50 7.12
C VAL A 175 -6.18 -10.99 7.64
N SER A 176 -7.19 -10.11 7.68
CA SER A 176 -8.55 -10.48 8.06
C SER A 176 -9.15 -11.53 7.13
N THR A 177 -9.03 -11.38 5.80
CA THR A 177 -9.56 -12.37 4.83
C THR A 177 -8.89 -13.74 5.03
N ILE A 178 -7.57 -13.80 5.20
CA ILE A 178 -6.87 -15.06 5.46
C ILE A 178 -7.33 -15.67 6.78
N ALA A 179 -7.43 -14.88 7.86
CA ALA A 179 -7.87 -15.37 9.16
C ALA A 179 -9.32 -15.88 9.13
N GLU A 180 -10.23 -15.17 8.46
CA GLU A 180 -11.65 -15.55 8.32
C GLU A 180 -11.82 -16.81 7.48
N THR A 181 -11.17 -16.88 6.31
CA THR A 181 -11.23 -18.07 5.44
C THR A 181 -10.51 -19.28 6.05
N GLY A 182 -9.48 -19.04 6.87
CA GLY A 182 -8.82 -20.02 7.71
C GLY A 182 -9.76 -20.63 8.74
N LYS A 183 -10.40 -19.79 9.56
CA LYS A 183 -11.40 -20.21 10.56
C LYS A 183 -12.58 -20.95 9.93
N ALA A 184 -13.02 -20.52 8.74
CA ALA A 184 -14.08 -21.19 7.98
C ALA A 184 -13.63 -22.51 7.32
N GLY A 185 -12.32 -22.80 7.27
CA GLY A 185 -11.79 -24.00 6.61
C GLY A 185 -12.00 -24.02 5.09
N THR A 186 -12.22 -22.86 4.46
CA THR A 186 -12.55 -22.74 3.03
C THR A 186 -11.33 -22.46 2.15
N LEU A 187 -10.22 -22.01 2.73
CA LEU A 187 -9.00 -21.70 1.99
C LEU A 187 -8.38 -22.97 1.36
N ARG A 188 -7.91 -22.87 0.11
CA ARG A 188 -7.30 -23.97 -0.65
C ARG A 188 -6.05 -23.48 -1.36
N ARG A 189 -4.99 -24.30 -1.34
CA ARG A 189 -3.78 -24.06 -2.13
C ARG A 189 -4.10 -24.14 -3.61
N ILE A 190 -3.72 -23.14 -4.40
CA ILE A 190 -3.96 -23.16 -5.85
C ILE A 190 -2.75 -23.76 -6.56
N GLY A 191 -2.97 -24.87 -7.25
CA GLY A 191 -1.92 -25.60 -7.94
C GLY A 191 -0.89 -26.22 -6.98
N ARG A 192 0.22 -26.69 -7.55
CA ARG A 192 1.37 -27.24 -6.80
C ARG A 192 2.53 -26.25 -6.69
N ALA A 193 2.53 -25.19 -7.50
CA ALA A 193 3.58 -24.18 -7.47
C ALA A 193 3.45 -23.32 -6.20
N ASN A 194 4.56 -23.13 -5.50
CA ASN A 194 4.65 -22.22 -4.36
C ASN A 194 5.66 -21.14 -4.71
N LYS A 195 5.19 -20.13 -5.46
CA LYS A 195 6.03 -19.07 -6.01
C LYS A 195 6.46 -18.09 -4.92
N LEU A 196 7.63 -17.48 -5.12
CA LEU A 196 8.18 -16.51 -4.19
C LEU A 196 7.46 -15.17 -4.31
N ILE A 197 7.14 -14.62 -3.15
CA ILE A 197 6.53 -13.31 -2.99
C ILE A 197 7.36 -12.56 -1.96
N ASP A 198 7.51 -11.25 -2.13
CA ASP A 198 7.99 -10.40 -1.05
C ASP A 198 6.81 -9.67 -0.41
N SER A 199 6.98 -9.19 0.80
CA SER A 199 5.92 -8.48 1.53
C SER A 199 6.53 -7.37 2.37
N THR A 200 5.73 -6.54 3.02
CA THR A 200 6.25 -5.48 3.89
C THR A 200 5.51 -5.48 5.21
N TYR A 201 6.23 -5.62 6.32
CA TYR A 201 5.62 -5.41 7.63
C TYR A 201 5.29 -3.91 7.81
N ILE A 202 4.15 -3.62 8.45
CA ILE A 202 3.58 -2.27 8.54
C ILE A 202 4.54 -1.22 9.13
N ASP A 203 5.30 -1.59 10.15
CA ASP A 203 6.23 -0.65 10.79
C ASP A 203 7.42 -0.35 9.87
N ASP A 204 7.88 -1.35 9.09
CA ASP A 204 8.95 -1.15 8.11
C ASP A 204 8.46 -0.37 6.88
N ALA A 205 7.19 -0.52 6.48
CA ALA A 205 6.59 0.34 5.47
C ALA A 205 6.56 1.80 5.93
N ALA A 206 6.18 2.08 7.18
CA ALA A 206 6.23 3.42 7.75
C ALA A 206 7.68 3.93 7.88
N ALA A 207 8.62 3.06 8.30
CA ALA A 207 10.04 3.40 8.39
C ALA A 207 10.64 3.77 7.03
N ALA A 208 10.23 3.12 5.94
CA ALA A 208 10.64 3.51 4.58
C ALA A 208 10.21 4.93 4.23
N HIS A 209 8.98 5.32 4.59
CA HIS A 209 8.49 6.69 4.37
C HIS A 209 9.29 7.70 5.18
N TRP A 210 9.59 7.40 6.44
CA TRP A 210 10.47 8.22 7.27
C TRP A 210 11.88 8.35 6.68
N CYS A 211 12.49 7.23 6.27
CA CYS A 211 13.82 7.21 5.66
C CYS A 211 13.89 8.05 4.38
N ALA A 212 12.83 8.00 3.57
CA ALA A 212 12.69 8.84 2.39
C ALA A 212 12.60 10.32 2.77
N ALA A 213 11.74 10.68 3.73
CA ALA A 213 11.57 12.07 4.17
C ALA A 213 12.85 12.71 4.72
N GLU A 214 13.66 11.94 5.47
CA GLU A 214 14.93 12.41 6.06
C GLU A 214 15.99 12.73 5.00
N ARG A 215 15.99 11.99 3.88
CA ARG A 215 16.99 12.14 2.80
C ARG A 215 16.49 12.97 1.63
N LEU A 216 15.19 13.17 1.52
CA LEU A 216 14.60 13.93 0.45
C LEU A 216 14.91 15.41 0.64
N ALA A 217 15.57 16.00 -0.34
CA ALA A 217 15.78 17.43 -0.48
C ALA A 217 15.94 17.74 -1.98
N PRO A 218 15.72 18.97 -2.43
CA PRO A 218 15.99 19.32 -3.82
C PRO A 218 17.45 19.01 -4.21
N GLY A 219 17.63 18.26 -5.29
CA GLY A 219 18.94 17.76 -5.75
C GLY A 219 19.47 16.53 -5.01
N ALA A 220 18.77 16.01 -4.00
CA ALA A 220 19.19 14.79 -3.31
C ALA A 220 19.18 13.58 -4.27
N PRO A 221 20.03 12.55 -4.04
CA PRO A 221 20.07 11.36 -4.89
C PRO A 221 18.73 10.65 -5.04
N CYS A 222 17.81 10.78 -4.07
CA CYS A 222 16.50 10.17 -4.11
C CYS A 222 15.39 11.03 -4.75
N ALA A 223 15.66 12.31 -5.03
CA ALA A 223 14.69 13.22 -5.61
C ALA A 223 14.35 12.82 -7.06
N GLY A 224 13.05 12.82 -7.40
CA GLY A 224 12.53 12.46 -8.71
C GLY A 224 12.62 10.96 -9.02
N LYS A 225 12.78 10.10 -8.01
CA LYS A 225 12.92 8.65 -8.18
C LYS A 225 11.78 7.85 -7.57
N VAL A 226 11.67 6.61 -8.01
CA VAL A 226 10.80 5.57 -7.47
C VAL A 226 11.64 4.55 -6.71
N TYR A 227 11.05 3.85 -5.73
CA TYR A 227 11.74 2.76 -5.00
C TYR A 227 10.77 1.63 -4.68
N PHE A 228 11.17 0.39 -4.93
CA PHE A 228 10.47 -0.76 -4.35
C PHE A 228 10.77 -0.89 -2.86
N ILE A 229 9.74 -1.16 -2.06
CA ILE A 229 9.85 -1.33 -0.61
C ILE A 229 9.27 -2.68 -0.25
N SER A 230 10.06 -3.49 0.45
CA SER A 230 9.71 -4.82 0.93
C SER A 230 10.66 -5.27 2.06
N GLN A 231 10.40 -6.44 2.63
CA GLN A 231 11.29 -7.07 3.61
C GLN A 231 12.64 -7.48 3.00
N GLY A 232 12.74 -7.59 1.68
CA GLY A 232 13.94 -8.15 1.03
C GLY A 232 14.20 -9.59 1.45
N ASP A 233 13.13 -10.31 1.82
CA ASP A 233 13.13 -11.70 2.23
C ASP A 233 12.01 -12.43 1.47
N PRO A 234 12.20 -12.72 0.16
CA PRO A 234 11.17 -13.38 -0.64
C PRO A 234 10.90 -14.79 -0.12
N ARG A 235 9.64 -15.08 0.20
CA ARG A 235 9.21 -16.37 0.72
C ARG A 235 8.13 -17.01 -0.14
N PRO A 236 7.97 -18.34 -0.10
CA PRO A 236 6.88 -18.98 -0.81
C PRO A 236 5.52 -18.45 -0.33
N ASN A 237 4.63 -18.11 -1.27
CA ASN A 237 3.32 -17.51 -1.00
C ASN A 237 2.52 -18.25 0.09
N TRP A 238 2.42 -19.58 -0.02
CA TRP A 238 1.65 -20.38 0.93
C TRP A 238 2.29 -20.50 2.30
N ASP A 239 3.57 -20.17 2.43
CA ASP A 239 4.27 -20.17 3.71
C ASP A 239 3.89 -18.91 4.48
N ILE A 240 3.90 -17.74 3.82
CA ILE A 240 3.40 -16.48 4.41
C ILE A 240 1.93 -16.59 4.81
N ILE A 241 1.08 -17.15 3.94
CA ILE A 241 -0.34 -17.38 4.25
C ILE A 241 -0.48 -18.27 5.50
N ASN A 242 0.27 -19.38 5.56
CA ASN A 242 0.22 -20.28 6.72
C ASN A 242 0.79 -19.65 7.99
N MET A 243 1.78 -18.74 7.91
CA MET A 243 2.26 -17.97 9.05
C MET A 243 1.16 -17.04 9.60
N ILE A 244 0.39 -16.37 8.73
CA ILE A 244 -0.76 -15.54 9.13
C ILE A 244 -1.85 -16.42 9.78
N LEU A 245 -2.14 -17.58 9.20
CA LEU A 245 -3.11 -18.53 9.77
C LEU A 245 -2.70 -18.97 11.18
N ALA A 246 -1.44 -19.38 11.35
CA ALA A 246 -0.91 -19.74 12.65
C ALA A 246 -1.01 -18.59 13.66
N ALA A 247 -0.71 -17.36 13.25
CA ALA A 247 -0.87 -16.17 14.09
C ALA A 247 -2.34 -15.93 14.51
N SER A 248 -3.30 -16.23 13.64
CA SER A 248 -4.73 -16.16 13.94
C SER A 248 -5.30 -17.38 14.70
N GLY A 249 -4.45 -18.38 15.00
CA GLY A 249 -4.86 -19.62 15.67
C GLY A 249 -5.59 -20.63 14.76
N SER A 250 -5.38 -20.55 13.44
CA SER A 250 -5.94 -21.48 12.44
C SER A 250 -4.92 -22.50 11.96
N GLU A 251 -5.41 -23.68 11.57
CA GLU A 251 -4.59 -24.74 10.99
C GLU A 251 -4.03 -24.35 9.60
N PRO A 252 -2.84 -24.85 9.23
CA PRO A 252 -2.24 -24.57 7.93
C PRO A 252 -3.08 -25.15 6.79
N VAL A 253 -3.12 -24.45 5.65
CA VAL A 253 -3.80 -24.97 4.46
C VAL A 253 -2.95 -26.06 3.84
N THR A 254 -3.50 -27.27 3.79
CA THR A 254 -2.88 -28.44 3.13
C THR A 254 -3.66 -28.88 1.89
N LYS A 255 -4.96 -28.59 1.82
CA LYS A 255 -5.83 -28.97 0.70
C LYS A 255 -5.52 -28.13 -0.54
N THR A 256 -5.39 -28.79 -1.69
CA THR A 256 -5.09 -28.15 -2.99
C THR A 256 -6.30 -28.15 -3.91
N LEU A 257 -6.39 -27.14 -4.77
CA LEU A 257 -7.31 -27.03 -5.90
C LEU A 257 -6.48 -26.85 -7.18
N SER A 258 -6.84 -27.55 -8.25
CA SER A 258 -6.15 -27.37 -9.54
C SER A 258 -6.40 -25.97 -10.10
N TYR A 259 -5.44 -25.42 -10.86
CA TYR A 259 -5.61 -24.09 -11.46
C TYR A 259 -6.85 -23.99 -12.37
N PRO A 260 -7.11 -24.95 -13.30
CA PRO A 260 -8.31 -24.90 -14.13
C PRO A 260 -9.61 -24.91 -13.31
N THR A 261 -9.67 -25.71 -12.25
CA THR A 261 -10.85 -25.73 -11.35
C THR A 261 -10.99 -24.41 -10.61
N ALA A 262 -9.90 -23.87 -10.07
CA ALA A 262 -9.91 -22.57 -9.39
C ALA A 262 -10.33 -21.43 -10.31
N TYR A 263 -9.89 -21.46 -11.57
CA TYR A 263 -10.28 -20.50 -12.59
C TYR A 263 -11.77 -20.58 -12.93
N ALA A 264 -12.32 -21.79 -13.07
CA ALA A 264 -13.76 -21.99 -13.29
C ALA A 264 -14.60 -21.49 -12.09
N VAL A 265 -14.15 -21.77 -10.85
CA VAL A 265 -14.80 -21.26 -9.64
C VAL A 265 -14.75 -19.73 -9.59
N ALA A 266 -13.60 -19.13 -9.90
CA ALA A 266 -13.45 -17.68 -9.94
C ALA A 266 -14.42 -17.03 -10.95
N LEU A 267 -14.55 -17.60 -12.16
CA LEU A 267 -15.50 -17.13 -13.16
C LEU A 267 -16.95 -17.25 -12.70
N ALA A 268 -17.32 -18.38 -12.09
CA ALA A 268 -18.66 -18.60 -11.58
C ALA A 268 -19.02 -17.61 -10.46
N LEU A 269 -18.07 -17.32 -9.56
CA LEU A 269 -18.23 -16.33 -8.49
C LEU A 269 -18.33 -14.91 -9.04
N GLU A 270 -17.50 -14.53 -10.01
CA GLU A 270 -17.60 -13.22 -10.67
C GLU A 270 -18.97 -13.04 -11.33
N ALA A 271 -19.46 -14.05 -12.05
CA ALA A 271 -20.76 -14.01 -12.71
C ALA A 271 -21.92 -13.96 -11.70
N SER A 272 -21.87 -14.75 -10.63
CA SER A 272 -22.93 -14.75 -9.61
C SER A 272 -22.95 -13.43 -8.82
N TRP A 273 -21.80 -12.85 -8.50
CA TRP A 273 -21.71 -11.52 -7.86
C TRP A 273 -22.34 -10.45 -8.74
N PHE A 274 -22.01 -10.47 -10.03
CA PHE A 274 -22.56 -9.53 -11.00
C PHE A 274 -24.08 -9.67 -11.11
N LEU A 275 -24.60 -10.90 -11.24
CA LEU A 275 -26.04 -11.15 -11.33
C LEU A 275 -26.80 -10.82 -10.04
N ALA A 276 -26.17 -11.02 -8.87
CA ALA A 276 -26.73 -10.66 -7.57
C ALA A 276 -26.68 -9.15 -7.28
N GLY A 277 -26.01 -8.36 -8.13
CA GLY A 277 -25.88 -6.92 -7.93
C GLY A 277 -25.01 -6.53 -6.73
N PHE A 278 -24.13 -7.44 -6.28
CA PHE A 278 -23.23 -7.15 -5.18
C PHE A 278 -22.21 -6.08 -5.57
N THR A 279 -21.88 -5.23 -4.60
CA THR A 279 -20.98 -4.08 -4.80
C THR A 279 -19.58 -4.32 -4.23
N ASP A 280 -19.40 -5.41 -3.49
CA ASP A 280 -18.13 -5.90 -2.97
C ASP A 280 -17.46 -6.90 -3.94
N VAL A 281 -16.23 -7.28 -3.62
CA VAL A 281 -15.42 -8.15 -4.47
C VAL A 281 -15.61 -9.61 -4.03
N PRO A 282 -15.87 -10.56 -4.95
CA PRO A 282 -15.98 -11.96 -4.58
C PRO A 282 -14.68 -12.48 -3.94
N PRO A 283 -14.77 -13.39 -2.94
CA PRO A 283 -13.61 -13.91 -2.20
C PRO A 283 -12.53 -14.54 -3.08
N LEU A 284 -12.92 -15.12 -4.22
CA LEU A 284 -12.02 -15.58 -5.27
C LEU A 284 -12.47 -14.99 -6.61
N ASN A 285 -11.55 -14.33 -7.28
CA ASN A 285 -11.69 -13.81 -8.64
C ASN A 285 -10.40 -14.07 -9.42
N ARG A 286 -10.43 -13.83 -10.73
CA ARG A 286 -9.29 -14.10 -11.62
C ARG A 286 -8.04 -13.31 -11.24
N PHE A 287 -8.18 -12.11 -10.69
CA PHE A 287 -7.03 -11.32 -10.21
C PHE A 287 -6.39 -11.94 -8.97
N VAL A 288 -7.19 -12.28 -7.95
CA VAL A 288 -6.69 -12.95 -6.73
C VAL A 288 -6.03 -14.27 -7.11
N LEU A 289 -6.64 -15.02 -8.03
CA LEU A 289 -6.06 -16.25 -8.55
C LEU A 289 -4.69 -16.04 -9.19
N LYS A 290 -4.56 -15.01 -10.04
CA LYS A 290 -3.28 -14.63 -10.67
C LYS A 290 -2.24 -14.27 -9.61
N GLN A 291 -2.59 -13.40 -8.65
CA GLN A 291 -1.69 -13.01 -7.55
C GLN A 291 -1.24 -14.19 -6.69
N LEU A 292 -2.10 -15.19 -6.45
CA LEU A 292 -1.75 -16.37 -5.68
C LEU A 292 -0.83 -17.36 -6.43
N THR A 293 -0.70 -17.22 -7.75
CA THR A 293 -0.07 -18.22 -8.62
C THR A 293 1.15 -17.72 -9.38
N THR A 294 1.43 -16.42 -9.36
CA THR A 294 2.61 -15.80 -9.97
C THR A 294 3.63 -15.35 -8.92
N ALA A 295 4.92 -15.39 -9.27
CA ALA A 295 5.95 -14.75 -8.44
C ALA A 295 5.84 -13.22 -8.48
N HIS A 296 6.10 -12.58 -7.33
CA HIS A 296 6.16 -11.11 -7.21
C HIS A 296 7.08 -10.67 -6.07
N TRP A 297 8.36 -10.55 -6.40
CA TRP A 297 9.39 -10.02 -5.52
C TRP A 297 10.31 -9.05 -6.26
N PHE A 298 10.91 -8.11 -5.52
CA PHE A 298 11.58 -6.93 -6.07
C PHE A 298 12.97 -6.76 -5.48
N ASP A 299 13.88 -6.18 -6.25
CA ASP A 299 15.19 -5.75 -5.75
C ASP A 299 15.05 -4.40 -5.03
N ILE A 300 15.39 -4.37 -3.74
CA ILE A 300 15.33 -3.17 -2.89
C ILE A 300 16.70 -2.53 -2.67
N SER A 301 17.72 -2.91 -3.44
CA SER A 301 19.09 -2.39 -3.31
C SER A 301 19.17 -0.88 -3.48
N ALA A 302 18.34 -0.31 -4.38
CA ALA A 302 18.26 1.14 -4.56
C ALA A 302 17.70 1.84 -3.32
N ALA A 303 16.66 1.28 -2.69
CA ALA A 303 16.10 1.82 -1.46
C ALA A 303 17.11 1.77 -0.30
N ARG A 304 17.87 0.68 -0.19
CA ARG A 304 18.96 0.53 0.79
C ARG A 304 20.04 1.61 0.59
N ARG A 305 20.50 1.79 -0.64
CA ARG A 305 21.58 2.73 -0.97
C ARG A 305 21.16 4.19 -0.84
N ASP A 306 20.03 4.56 -1.45
CA ASP A 306 19.65 5.97 -1.63
C ASP A 306 18.79 6.49 -0.48
N LEU A 307 18.01 5.61 0.17
CA LEU A 307 17.15 5.95 1.31
C LEU A 307 17.70 5.48 2.65
N GLY A 308 18.74 4.63 2.69
CA GLY A 308 19.18 3.97 3.92
C GLY A 308 18.10 3.07 4.53
N TYR A 309 17.15 2.61 3.73
CA TYR A 309 16.06 1.76 4.20
C TYR A 309 16.59 0.35 4.45
N ALA A 310 16.38 -0.16 5.66
CA ALA A 310 16.61 -1.55 6.01
C ALA A 310 15.44 -2.02 6.90
N PRO A 311 14.78 -3.13 6.57
CA PRO A 311 13.75 -3.69 7.43
C PRO A 311 14.31 -4.02 8.80
N SER A 312 13.63 -3.52 9.83
CA SER A 312 14.02 -3.65 11.23
C SER A 312 13.31 -4.79 11.93
N VAL A 313 12.19 -5.26 11.37
CA VAL A 313 11.39 -6.35 11.89
C VAL A 313 11.48 -7.52 10.91
N THR A 314 11.91 -8.68 11.39
CA THR A 314 11.85 -9.92 10.59
C THR A 314 10.39 -10.37 10.39
N ILE A 315 10.13 -11.19 9.37
CA ILE A 315 8.78 -11.72 9.14
C ILE A 315 8.31 -12.48 10.38
N GLU A 316 9.16 -13.28 11.01
CA GLU A 316 8.84 -14.04 12.21
C GLU A 316 8.46 -13.14 13.40
N GLN A 317 9.22 -12.06 13.63
CA GLN A 317 8.89 -11.08 14.68
C GLN A 317 7.56 -10.34 14.39
N GLY A 318 7.32 -9.98 13.13
CA GLY A 318 6.06 -9.37 12.71
C GLY A 318 4.87 -10.31 12.93
N MET A 319 5.04 -11.62 12.70
CA MET A 319 4.01 -12.62 12.94
C MET A 319 3.72 -12.83 14.44
N GLU A 320 4.73 -12.78 15.32
CA GLU A 320 4.46 -12.84 16.77
C GLU A 320 3.69 -11.60 17.25
N LYS A 321 4.03 -10.40 16.75
CA LYS A 321 3.25 -9.18 17.03
C LYS A 321 1.81 -9.29 16.51
N LEU A 322 1.62 -9.89 15.33
CA LEU A 322 0.30 -10.13 14.76
C LEU A 322 -0.53 -11.10 15.61
N LYS A 323 0.10 -12.16 16.11
CA LYS A 323 -0.52 -13.14 17.01
C LYS A 323 -0.92 -12.52 18.34
N ASP A 324 -0.08 -11.68 18.93
CA ASP A 324 -0.41 -10.93 20.14
C ASP A 324 -1.59 -9.98 19.92
N TRP A 325 -1.65 -9.34 18.75
CA TRP A 325 -2.79 -8.52 18.37
C TRP A 325 -4.10 -9.32 18.28
N PHE A 326 -4.09 -10.50 17.65
CA PHE A 326 -5.26 -11.39 17.63
C PHE A 326 -5.67 -11.83 19.04
N ARG A 327 -4.70 -12.18 19.91
CA ARG A 327 -4.96 -12.53 21.32
C ARG A 327 -5.57 -11.39 22.12
N SER A 328 -5.23 -10.14 21.79
CA SER A 328 -5.80 -8.94 22.41
C SER A 328 -7.22 -8.59 21.95
N GLY A 329 -7.82 -9.40 21.06
CA GLY A 329 -9.16 -9.18 20.51
C GLY A 329 -9.18 -8.40 19.20
N GLY A 330 -8.02 -8.24 18.54
CA GLY A 330 -7.95 -7.76 17.16
C GLY A 330 -8.77 -8.64 16.22
N LYS A 331 -9.49 -8.01 15.29
CA LYS A 331 -10.31 -8.67 14.27
C LYS A 331 -9.83 -8.31 12.89
#